data_AF-A0A0B1T5W8-F1
#
_entry.id   AF-A0A0B1T5W8-F1
#
_cell.length_a   1.000
_cell.length_b   1.000
_cell.length_c   1.000
_cell.angle_alpha   90.00
_cell.angle_beta   90.00
_cell.angle_gamma   90.00
#
_symmetry.space_group_name_H-M   'P 1'
#
loop_
_entity.id
_entity.type
_entity.pdbx_description
1 polymer ?
#
loop_
_entity_poly.entity_id
_entity_poly.type
_entity_poly.pdbx_seq_one_letter_code
_entity_poly.pdbx_strand_id
1 'polypeptide(L)'
;MLEKVLCLLLAILAVNAQQQIPCGLPPFTSRMPQKQAEQLTQVWANYRNGTPCTAEQKRTTEIIGSLTEEERNAVFDEGQDGIPVEDQFDTTPEFIKSLSPEVRNGFDAIWMDPELTDQDKVSFGSQ
;
A
#
# COMPACT_ATOMS: atom_id res chain seq x y z
N MET A 1 15.47 39.52 16.44
CA MET A 1 16.17 38.74 15.38
C MET A 1 16.38 37.29 15.79
N LEU A 2 16.87 37.03 17.02
CA LEU A 2 17.12 35.67 17.53
C LEU A 2 15.86 34.81 17.69
N GLU A 3 14.74 35.40 18.08
CA GLU A 3 13.45 34.71 18.30
C GLU A 3 12.85 34.13 17.01
N LYS A 4 13.00 34.83 15.88
CA LYS A 4 12.53 34.36 14.57
C LYS A 4 13.40 33.22 14.02
N VAL A 5 14.71 33.24 14.34
CA VAL A 5 15.65 32.18 13.96
C VAL A 5 15.37 30.90 14.76
N LEU A 6 15.01 31.02 16.04
CA LEU A 6 14.63 29.88 16.88
C LEU A 6 13.36 29.19 16.37
N CYS A 7 12.33 29.96 15.98
CA CYS A 7 11.12 29.38 15.38
C CYS A 7 11.38 28.72 14.02
N LEU A 8 12.24 29.30 13.18
CA LEU A 8 12.64 28.69 11.91
C LEU A 8 13.43 27.39 12.12
N LEU A 9 14.31 27.33 13.12
CA LEU A 9 15.03 26.10 13.47
C LEU A 9 14.11 25.01 14.04
N LEU A 10 13.09 25.37 14.81
CA LEU A 10 12.09 24.42 15.32
C LEU A 10 11.17 23.89 14.21
N ALA A 11 10.82 24.72 13.22
CA ALA A 11 9.99 24.31 12.09
C ALA A 11 10.69 23.30 11.15
N ILE A 12 12.01 23.36 11.01
CA ILE A 12 12.78 22.43 10.17
C ILE A 12 12.79 21.00 10.75
N LEU A 13 12.57 20.82 12.05
CA LEU A 13 12.51 19.49 12.68
C LEU A 13 11.16 18.77 12.53
N ALA A 14 10.14 19.43 11.97
CA ALA A 14 8.78 18.88 11.86
C ALA A 14 8.47 18.23 10.50
N VAL A 15 9.46 17.98 9.64
CA VAL A 15 9.25 17.37 8.31
C VAL A 15 9.90 15.99 8.26
N ASN A 16 9.21 14.97 8.79
CA ASN A 16 9.17 13.63 8.20
C ASN A 16 8.18 12.72 8.93
N ALA A 17 6.89 13.00 8.79
CA ALA A 17 5.86 11.99 9.05
C ALA A 17 5.72 11.08 7.83
N GLN A 18 6.80 10.41 7.41
CA GLN A 18 6.65 9.17 6.66
C GLN A 18 5.95 8.21 7.62
N GLN A 19 4.86 7.55 7.20
CA GLN A 19 4.21 6.52 8.02
C GLN A 19 5.26 5.44 8.36
N GLN A 20 5.90 5.56 9.52
CA GLN A 20 6.97 4.67 9.94
C GLN A 20 6.30 3.35 10.31
N ILE A 21 6.38 2.36 9.41
CA ILE A 21 5.98 1.00 9.74
C ILE A 21 6.81 0.58 10.96
N PRO A 22 6.19 0.11 12.05
CA PRO A 22 6.91 -0.23 13.27
C PRO A 22 7.93 -1.32 12.96
N CYS A 23 9.16 -1.12 13.43
CA CYS A 23 10.20 -2.13 13.32
C CYS A 23 9.91 -3.30 14.26
N GLY A 24 9.92 -4.51 13.72
CA GLY A 24 9.72 -5.74 14.47
C GLY A 24 9.16 -6.83 13.57
N LEU A 25 9.13 -8.05 14.09
CA LEU A 25 8.50 -9.16 13.38
C LEU A 25 7.02 -8.83 13.12
N PRO A 26 6.55 -8.83 11.85
CA PRO A 26 5.18 -8.48 11.53
C PRO A 26 4.14 -9.39 12.18
N PRO A 27 2.97 -8.88 12.61
CA PRO A 27 1.95 -9.67 13.29
C PRO A 27 1.33 -10.75 12.39
N PHE A 28 1.28 -10.53 11.08
CA PHE A 28 0.72 -11.48 10.11
C PHE A 28 1.62 -12.72 9.87
N THR A 29 2.83 -12.77 10.43
CA THR A 29 3.77 -13.89 10.25
C THR A 29 3.15 -15.24 10.62
N SER A 30 2.26 -15.26 11.63
CA SER A 30 1.56 -16.47 12.08
C SER A 30 0.54 -17.01 11.07
N ARG A 31 0.09 -16.19 10.12
CA ARG A 31 -0.86 -16.55 9.07
C ARG A 31 -0.18 -16.93 7.75
N MET A 32 1.14 -16.70 7.65
CA MET A 32 1.90 -17.00 6.43
C MET A 32 2.11 -18.51 6.26
N PRO A 33 2.29 -18.98 5.01
CA PRO A 33 2.75 -20.33 4.77
C PRO A 33 4.08 -20.59 5.49
N GLN A 34 4.26 -21.82 5.99
CA GLN A 34 5.35 -22.17 6.92
C GLN A 34 6.74 -21.73 6.43
N LYS A 35 7.05 -21.98 5.16
CA LYS A 35 8.34 -21.64 4.56
C LYS A 35 8.62 -20.14 4.63
N GLN A 36 7.65 -19.31 4.27
CA GLN A 36 7.77 -17.85 4.24
C GLN A 36 7.77 -17.27 5.67
N ALA A 37 6.99 -17.86 6.59
CA ALA A 37 7.01 -17.50 8.01
C ALA A 37 8.40 -17.75 8.65
N GLU A 38 9.02 -18.89 8.34
CA GLU A 38 10.37 -19.23 8.79
C GLU A 38 11.42 -18.27 8.21
N GLN A 39 11.32 -17.94 6.92
CA GLN A 39 12.20 -16.94 6.29
C GLN A 39 12.07 -15.57 6.94
N LEU A 40 10.84 -15.14 7.23
CA LEU A 40 10.59 -13.87 7.91
C LEU A 40 11.18 -13.86 9.32
N THR A 41 10.98 -14.95 10.06
CA THR A 41 11.54 -15.11 11.41
C THR A 41 13.07 -15.00 11.39
N GLN A 42 13.74 -15.57 10.38
CA GLN A 42 15.19 -15.47 10.21
C GLN A 42 15.66 -14.06 9.88
N VAL A 43 14.95 -13.34 9.01
CA VAL A 43 15.25 -11.93 8.67
C VAL A 43 15.25 -11.08 9.94
N TRP A 44 14.28 -11.28 10.83
CA TRP A 44 14.13 -10.50 12.05
C TRP A 44 14.88 -11.07 13.27
N ALA A 45 15.52 -12.25 13.16
CA ALA A 45 16.15 -12.94 14.29
C ALA A 45 17.26 -12.14 14.98
N ASN A 46 18.00 -11.33 14.20
CA ASN A 46 19.12 -10.53 14.71
C ASN A 46 18.77 -9.05 14.91
N TYR A 47 17.53 -8.66 14.65
CA TYR A 47 17.09 -7.28 14.79
C TYR A 47 17.08 -6.86 16.27
N ARG A 48 17.53 -5.63 16.55
CA ARG A 48 17.57 -5.06 17.90
C ARG A 48 16.73 -3.80 17.97
N ASN A 49 15.94 -3.67 19.04
CA ASN A 49 15.11 -2.49 19.25
C ASN A 49 15.98 -1.22 19.30
N GLY A 50 15.58 -0.19 18.56
CA GLY A 50 16.32 1.07 18.41
C GLY A 50 17.37 1.07 17.28
N THR A 51 17.55 -0.03 16.54
CA THR A 51 18.35 -0.03 15.31
C THR A 51 17.47 0.25 14.07
N PRO A 52 18.01 0.83 12.99
CA PRO A 52 17.26 0.98 11.74
C PRO A 52 16.87 -0.39 11.17
N CYS A 53 15.60 -0.58 10.82
CA CYS A 53 15.08 -1.85 10.31
C CYS A 53 14.79 -1.85 8.79
N THR A 54 15.35 -0.90 8.05
CA THR A 54 15.04 -0.72 6.62
C THR A 54 15.42 -1.95 5.79
N ALA A 55 16.47 -2.67 6.17
CA ALA A 55 16.89 -3.88 5.48
C ALA A 55 15.89 -5.02 5.70
N GLU A 56 15.45 -5.22 6.94
CA GLU A 56 14.48 -6.22 7.37
C GLU A 56 13.10 -5.96 6.77
N GLN A 57 12.68 -4.69 6.73
CA GLN A 57 11.47 -4.27 6.04
C GLN A 57 11.54 -4.56 4.54
N LYS A 58 12.65 -4.20 3.88
CA LYS A 58 12.82 -4.50 2.45
C LYS A 58 12.73 -6.00 2.18
N ARG A 59 13.40 -6.83 2.98
CA ARG A 59 13.34 -8.29 2.86
C ARG A 59 11.93 -8.84 3.13
N THR A 60 11.22 -8.25 4.08
CA THR A 60 9.81 -8.57 4.35
C THR A 60 8.94 -8.33 3.12
N THR A 61 9.11 -7.18 2.46
CA THR A 61 8.39 -6.87 1.20
C THR A 61 8.73 -7.84 0.08
N GLU A 62 10.00 -8.24 -0.06
CA GLU A 62 10.41 -9.26 -1.05
C GLU A 62 9.73 -10.62 -0.79
N ILE A 63 9.65 -11.05 0.47
CA ILE A 63 9.01 -12.32 0.85
C ILE A 63 7.49 -12.26 0.58
N ILE A 64 6.82 -11.18 0.95
CA ILE A 64 5.39 -10.97 0.68
C ILE A 64 5.12 -10.95 -0.82
N GLY A 65 5.98 -10.26 -1.60
CA GLY A 65 5.85 -10.19 -3.05
C GLY A 65 6.04 -11.54 -3.76
N SER A 66 6.66 -12.52 -3.09
CA SER A 66 6.83 -13.88 -3.61
C SER A 66 5.63 -14.81 -3.37
N LEU A 67 4.65 -14.38 -2.58
CA LEU A 67 3.44 -15.15 -2.31
C LEU A 67 2.53 -15.22 -3.53
N THR A 68 1.86 -16.36 -3.71
CA THR A 68 0.74 -16.48 -4.66
C THR A 68 -0.43 -15.60 -4.24
N GLU A 69 -1.38 -15.39 -5.13
CA GLU A 69 -2.58 -14.60 -4.82
C GLU A 69 -3.39 -15.25 -3.69
N GLU A 70 -3.52 -16.57 -3.71
CA GLU A 70 -4.24 -17.33 -2.68
C GLU A 70 -3.53 -17.25 -1.32
N GLU A 71 -2.20 -17.39 -1.30
CA GLU A 71 -1.41 -17.25 -0.07
C GLU A 71 -1.49 -15.82 0.47
N ARG A 72 -1.49 -14.81 -0.40
CA ARG A 72 -1.60 -13.40 -0.02
C ARG A 72 -2.96 -13.10 0.57
N ASN A 73 -4.04 -13.59 -0.05
CA ASN A 73 -5.38 -13.44 0.45
C ASN A 73 -5.50 -14.13 1.82
N ALA A 74 -4.98 -15.34 2.00
CA ALA A 74 -4.99 -15.99 3.32
C ALA A 74 -4.26 -15.20 4.43
N VAL A 75 -3.26 -14.39 4.08
CA VAL A 75 -2.47 -13.60 5.04
C VAL A 75 -3.13 -12.25 5.36
N PHE A 76 -3.73 -11.60 4.37
CA PHE A 76 -4.19 -10.20 4.46
C PHE A 76 -5.71 -10.03 4.35
N ASP A 77 -6.44 -11.03 3.87
CA ASP A 77 -7.90 -11.03 3.76
C ASP A 77 -8.50 -11.53 5.09
N GLU A 78 -8.28 -10.78 6.16
CA GLU A 78 -9.10 -10.91 7.34
C GLU A 78 -10.38 -10.12 7.12
N GLY A 79 -11.47 -10.86 6.90
CA GLY A 79 -12.81 -10.30 6.94
C GLY A 79 -12.99 -9.44 8.19
N GLN A 80 -13.46 -8.20 7.96
CA GLN A 80 -14.19 -7.36 8.92
C GLN A 80 -13.42 -6.63 10.04
N ASP A 81 -12.10 -6.53 10.01
CA ASP A 81 -11.34 -5.54 10.82
C ASP A 81 -10.57 -4.51 9.95
N GLY A 82 -10.82 -4.51 8.64
CA GLY A 82 -10.44 -3.37 7.81
C GLY A 82 -11.09 -2.13 8.41
N ILE A 83 -10.29 -1.08 8.66
CA ILE A 83 -10.84 0.28 8.78
C ILE A 83 -11.86 0.37 7.66
N PRO A 84 -13.15 0.63 7.94
CA PRO A 84 -14.13 0.79 6.89
C PRO A 84 -13.52 1.78 5.92
N VAL A 85 -13.11 1.30 4.75
CA VAL A 85 -12.77 2.18 3.67
C VAL A 85 -14.14 2.68 3.30
N GLU A 86 -14.57 3.76 3.94
CA GLU A 86 -15.71 4.49 3.44
C GLU A 86 -15.34 4.75 1.98
N ASP A 87 -16.12 4.22 1.05
CA ASP A 87 -16.08 4.54 -0.39
C ASP A 87 -16.39 6.03 -0.65
N GLN A 88 -16.08 6.89 0.31
CA GLN A 88 -16.30 8.32 0.36
C GLN A 88 -15.30 9.08 -0.51
N PHE A 89 -14.16 8.47 -0.86
CA PHE A 89 -13.33 8.98 -1.92
C PHE A 89 -13.90 8.52 -3.26
N ASP A 90 -14.88 9.26 -3.75
CA ASP A 90 -15.26 9.20 -5.15
C ASP A 90 -14.07 9.68 -5.98
N THR A 91 -13.20 8.74 -6.36
CA THR A 91 -12.01 8.99 -7.19
C THR A 91 -12.38 9.19 -8.65
N THR A 92 -13.67 9.15 -9.00
CA THR A 92 -14.12 9.44 -10.36
C THR A 92 -13.77 10.90 -10.68
N PRO A 93 -13.01 11.17 -11.74
CA PRO A 93 -12.75 12.55 -12.16
C PRO A 93 -14.04 13.29 -12.51
N GLU A 94 -14.10 14.60 -12.23
CA GLU A 94 -15.30 15.43 -12.50
C GLU A 94 -15.75 15.38 -13.96
N PHE A 95 -14.80 15.24 -14.91
CA PHE A 95 -15.17 15.13 -16.31
C PHE A 95 -16.01 13.87 -16.57
N ILE A 96 -15.70 12.72 -15.96
CA ILE A 96 -16.48 11.48 -16.09
C ILE A 96 -17.86 11.62 -15.44
N LYS A 97 -17.94 12.33 -14.31
CA LYS A 97 -19.22 12.62 -13.65
C LYS A 97 -20.14 13.50 -14.52
N SER A 98 -19.56 14.37 -15.34
CA SER A 98 -20.33 15.25 -16.23
C SER A 98 -20.81 14.58 -17.53
N LEU A 99 -20.34 13.37 -17.85
CA LEU A 99 -20.71 12.66 -19.08
C LEU A 99 -22.15 12.15 -19.04
N SER A 100 -22.73 11.91 -20.22
CA SER A 100 -23.99 11.17 -20.34
C SER A 100 -23.83 9.73 -19.80
N PRO A 101 -24.91 9.09 -19.31
CA PRO A 101 -24.83 7.72 -18.81
C PRO A 101 -24.27 6.75 -19.84
N GLU A 102 -24.61 6.94 -21.12
CA GLU A 102 -24.09 6.12 -22.22
C GLU A 102 -22.57 6.19 -22.33
N VAL A 103 -22.00 7.40 -22.31
CA VAL A 103 -20.55 7.58 -22.44
C VAL A 103 -19.84 7.10 -21.16
N ARG A 104 -20.43 7.36 -19.98
CA ARG A 104 -19.89 6.84 -18.71
C ARG A 104 -19.83 5.32 -18.70
N ASN A 105 -20.90 4.64 -19.13
CA ASN A 105 -20.93 3.19 -19.22
C ASN A 105 -19.84 2.65 -20.17
N GLY A 106 -19.49 3.40 -21.22
CA GLY A 106 -18.37 3.06 -22.10
C GLY A 106 -17.01 3.11 -21.39
N PHE A 107 -16.80 4.10 -20.52
CA PHE A 107 -15.60 4.14 -19.67
C PHE A 107 -15.57 2.97 -18.69
N ASP A 108 -16.67 2.74 -17.98
CA ASP A 108 -16.75 1.68 -16.97
C ASP A 108 -16.52 0.30 -17.59
N ALA A 109 -17.10 0.05 -18.78
CA ALA A 109 -16.94 -1.21 -19.51
C ALA A 109 -15.50 -1.51 -19.97
N ILE A 110 -14.60 -0.51 -20.00
CA ILE A 110 -13.20 -0.72 -20.35
C ILE A 110 -12.35 -0.75 -19.08
N TRP A 111 -12.51 0.25 -18.23
CA TRP A 111 -11.61 0.45 -17.09
C TRP A 111 -11.92 -0.48 -15.92
N MET A 112 -13.20 -0.86 -15.75
CA MET A 112 -13.64 -1.79 -14.69
C MET A 112 -13.73 -3.25 -15.15
N ASP A 113 -13.42 -3.56 -16.40
CA ASP A 113 -13.42 -4.94 -16.90
C ASP A 113 -12.21 -5.71 -16.33
N PRO A 114 -12.41 -6.80 -15.58
CA PRO A 114 -11.33 -7.62 -15.04
C PRO A 114 -10.68 -8.53 -16.09
N GLU A 115 -11.32 -8.75 -17.25
CA GLU A 115 -10.78 -9.60 -18.33
C GLU A 115 -9.80 -8.84 -19.23
N LEU A 116 -9.83 -7.50 -19.22
CA LEU A 116 -8.93 -6.66 -20.01
C LEU A 116 -7.58 -6.46 -19.32
N THR A 117 -6.50 -6.60 -20.08
CA THR A 117 -5.15 -6.29 -19.58
C THR A 117 -4.93 -4.77 -19.50
N ASP A 118 -3.97 -4.34 -18.69
CA ASP A 118 -3.61 -2.92 -18.59
C ASP A 118 -3.18 -2.33 -19.94
N GLN A 119 -2.54 -3.12 -20.81
CA GLN A 119 -2.14 -2.66 -22.14
C GLN A 119 -3.34 -2.42 -23.06
N ASP A 120 -4.36 -3.28 -22.96
CA ASP A 120 -5.58 -3.12 -23.76
C ASP A 120 -6.33 -1.85 -23.33
N LYS A 121 -6.46 -1.62 -22.01
CA LYS A 121 -7.13 -0.43 -21.45
C LYS A 121 -6.47 0.89 -21.90
N VAL A 122 -5.14 0.95 -21.91
CA VAL A 122 -4.39 2.16 -22.32
C VAL A 122 -4.53 2.45 -23.82
N SER A 123 -4.66 1.40 -24.64
CA SER A 123 -4.79 1.55 -26.10
C SER A 123 -6.09 2.25 -26.51
N PHE A 124 -7.17 2.10 -25.73
CA PHE A 124 -8.42 2.80 -25.96
C PHE A 124 -8.38 4.30 -25.64
N GLY A 125 -7.48 4.73 -24.74
CA GLY A 125 -7.36 6.14 -24.34
C GLY A 125 -6.47 7.01 -25.24
N SER A 126 -5.83 6.43 -26.25
CA SER A 126 -4.81 7.10 -27.09
C SER A 126 -5.30 7.51 -28.49
N GLN A 127 -6.60 7.39 -28.76
CA GLN A 127 -7.22 7.74 -30.05
C GLN A 127 -7.90 9.11 -30.01
#